data_AF-A0A9E3SJQ3-F1
#
_entry.id   AF-A0A9E3SJQ3-F1
#
_cell.length_a   1.000
_cell.length_b   1.000
_cell.length_c   1.000
_cell.angle_alpha   90.00
_cell.angle_beta   90.00
_cell.angle_gamma   90.00
#
_symmetry.space_group_name_H-M   'P 1'
#
loop_
_entity.id
_entity.type
_entity.pdbx_description
1 polymer ?
#
loop_
_entity_poly.entity_id
_entity_poly.type
_entity_poly.pdbx_seq_one_letter_code
_entity_poly.pdbx_strand_id
1 'polypeptide(L)'
;MDMREPARKGFAGREALNAAFWDLGLRFQWDAATWGVLVQMETLEAQLAYYLEHWQPHLLSVYPPAFLANLVETRLALPGNSRLGMEAMTRA
;
A
#
# COMPACT_ATOMS: atom_id res chain seq x y z
N MET A 1 18.72 12.75 13.64
CA MET A 1 18.47 12.62 12.18
C MET A 1 16.97 12.38 12.05
N ASP A 2 16.19 13.45 12.04
CA ASP A 2 14.75 13.39 11.82
C ASP A 2 14.54 13.00 10.35
N MET A 3 14.44 11.69 10.07
CA MET A 3 14.05 11.18 8.76
C MET A 3 12.55 11.42 8.58
N ARG A 4 12.15 12.68 8.54
CA ARG A 4 10.82 13.04 8.05
C ARG A 4 10.82 12.78 6.56
N GLU A 5 10.13 11.72 6.18
CA GLU A 5 9.97 11.29 4.79
C GLU A 5 9.66 12.50 3.91
N PRO A 6 10.35 12.65 2.76
CA PRO A 6 10.13 13.77 1.87
C PRO A 6 8.65 13.79 1.48
N ALA A 7 7.95 14.86 1.88
CA ALA A 7 6.54 15.06 1.64
C ALA A 7 6.29 15.29 0.13
N ARG A 8 6.27 14.22 -0.67
CA ARG A 8 5.59 14.24 -1.95
C ARG A 8 4.08 14.19 -1.70
N LYS A 9 3.33 15.05 -2.38
CA LYS A 9 1.88 14.85 -2.59
C LYS A 9 1.73 13.57 -3.41
N GLY A 10 1.49 12.43 -2.79
CA GLY A 10 1.31 11.19 -3.54
C GLY A 10 0.94 10.04 -2.63
N PHE A 11 -0.33 9.61 -2.74
CA PHE A 11 -0.95 8.45 -2.11
C PHE A 11 -0.72 8.24 -0.60
N ALA A 12 -1.49 7.32 -0.02
CA ALA A 12 -1.41 7.00 1.40
C ALA A 12 0.01 6.55 1.79
N GLY A 13 0.45 6.85 3.02
CA GLY A 13 1.79 6.47 3.48
C GLY A 13 2.01 4.95 3.48
N ARG A 14 3.28 4.51 3.48
CA ARG A 14 3.70 3.10 3.48
C ARG A 14 2.91 2.23 4.46
N GLU A 15 2.65 2.71 5.67
CA GLU A 15 1.90 1.95 6.68
C GLU A 15 0.42 1.75 6.31
N ALA A 16 -0.21 2.76 5.72
CA ALA A 16 -1.60 2.66 5.25
C ALA A 16 -1.71 1.73 4.04
N LEU A 17 -0.74 1.76 3.12
CA LEU A 17 -0.65 0.82 2.01
C LEU A 17 -0.45 -0.61 2.50
N ASN A 18 0.50 -0.84 3.41
CA ASN A 18 0.71 -2.14 4.04
C ASN A 18 -0.59 -2.63 4.69
N ALA A 19 -1.26 -1.80 5.49
CA ALA A 19 -2.54 -2.16 6.10
C ALA A 19 -3.61 -2.55 5.06
N ALA A 20 -3.72 -1.78 3.96
CA ALA A 20 -4.65 -2.09 2.87
C ALA A 20 -4.30 -3.42 2.17
N PHE A 21 -3.02 -3.72 1.95
CA PHE A 21 -2.60 -5.00 1.39
C PHE A 21 -3.05 -6.17 2.28
N TRP A 22 -2.78 -6.08 3.58
CA TRP A 22 -3.18 -7.13 4.54
C TRP A 22 -4.68 -7.36 4.56
N ASP A 23 -5.47 -6.30 4.49
CA ASP A 23 -6.93 -6.39 4.46
C ASP A 23 -7.45 -7.05 3.18
N LEU A 24 -6.83 -6.74 2.05
CA LEU A 24 -7.10 -7.40 0.76
C LEU A 24 -6.55 -8.83 0.67
N GLY A 25 -5.90 -9.33 1.73
CA GLY A 25 -5.26 -10.65 1.74
C GLY A 25 -3.94 -10.70 0.96
N LEU A 26 -3.45 -9.56 0.46
CA LEU A 26 -2.15 -9.42 -0.17
C LEU A 26 -1.06 -9.43 0.91
N ARG A 27 -0.18 -10.43 0.90
CA ARG A 27 0.92 -10.57 1.87
C ARG A 27 2.11 -9.65 1.55
N PHE A 28 1.83 -8.47 1.03
CA PHE A 28 2.86 -7.49 0.71
C PHE A 28 3.26 -6.73 1.98
N GLN A 29 4.56 -6.57 2.16
CA GLN A 29 5.12 -5.79 3.25
C GLN A 29 6.28 -4.96 2.70
N TRP A 30 5.98 -3.71 2.35
CA TRP A 30 7.01 -2.79 1.89
C TRP A 30 7.80 -2.26 3.08
N ASP A 31 9.10 -2.53 3.09
CA ASP A 31 10.05 -1.96 4.05
C ASP A 31 10.49 -0.55 3.63
N ALA A 32 11.17 0.19 4.51
CA ALA A 32 11.71 1.51 4.26
C ALA A 32 12.66 1.53 3.04
N ALA A 33 13.48 0.48 2.87
CA ALA A 33 14.38 0.39 1.71
C ALA A 33 13.59 0.28 0.39
N THR A 34 12.59 -0.60 0.33
CA THR A 34 11.71 -0.73 -0.84
C THR A 34 10.95 0.56 -1.08
N TRP A 35 10.38 1.14 -0.02
CA TRP A 35 9.58 2.36 -0.09
C TRP A 35 10.38 3.56 -0.62
N GLY A 36 11.65 3.71 -0.25
CA GLY A 36 12.51 4.79 -0.76
C GLY A 36 12.64 4.82 -2.28
N VAL A 37 12.52 3.66 -2.94
CA VAL A 37 12.49 3.53 -4.40
C VAL A 37 11.08 3.75 -4.93
N LEU A 38 10.08 3.10 -4.34
CA LEU A 38 8.69 3.13 -4.82
C LEU A 38 8.07 4.52 -4.72
N VAL A 39 8.35 5.29 -3.67
CA VAL A 39 7.79 6.64 -3.45
C VAL A 39 8.21 7.66 -4.52
N GLN A 40 9.21 7.34 -5.34
CA GLN A 40 9.63 8.17 -6.47
C GLN A 40 8.71 8.01 -7.69
N MET A 41 7.90 6.94 -7.73
CA MET A 41 7.01 6.63 -8.84
C MET A 41 5.67 7.37 -8.68
N GLU A 42 5.14 7.85 -9.80
CA GLU A 42 3.99 8.76 -9.82
C GLU A 42 2.66 8.09 -9.44
N THR A 43 2.49 6.80 -9.75
CA THR A 43 1.24 6.07 -9.54
C THR A 43 1.45 4.81 -8.71
N LEU A 44 0.41 4.39 -7.97
CA LEU A 44 0.44 3.12 -7.23
C LEU A 44 0.58 1.92 -8.19
N GLU A 45 0.03 2.02 -9.40
CA GLU A 45 0.23 1.04 -10.45
C GLU A 45 1.71 0.85 -10.79
N ALA A 46 2.46 1.94 -11.01
CA ALA A 46 3.88 1.87 -11.30
C ALA A 46 4.67 1.28 -10.12
N GLN A 47 4.29 1.63 -8.89
CA GLN A 47 4.87 1.06 -7.67
C GLN A 47 4.66 -0.46 -7.58
N LEU A 48 3.42 -0.90 -7.81
CA LEU A 48 3.06 -2.31 -7.80
C LEU A 48 3.73 -3.06 -8.95
N ALA A 49 3.74 -2.51 -10.17
CA ALA A 49 4.41 -3.13 -11.31
C ALA A 49 5.89 -3.38 -10.99
N TYR A 50 6.62 -2.34 -10.57
CA TYR A 50 8.04 -2.46 -10.23
C TYR A 50 8.28 -3.48 -9.11
N TYR A 51 7.47 -3.44 -8.05
CA TYR A 51 7.58 -4.37 -6.93
C TYR A 51 7.33 -5.81 -7.37
N LEU A 52 6.28 -6.06 -8.15
CA LEU A 52 5.93 -7.38 -8.63
C LEU A 52 6.99 -7.91 -9.60
N GLU A 53 7.52 -7.09 -10.51
CA GLU A 53 8.59 -7.50 -11.42
C GLU A 53 9.85 -7.98 -10.68
N HIS A 54 10.22 -7.30 -9.58
CA HIS A 54 11.45 -7.62 -8.83
C HIS A 54 11.26 -8.76 -7.82
N TRP A 55 10.09 -8.87 -7.18
CA TRP A 55 9.90 -9.76 -6.04
C TRP A 55 8.91 -10.89 -6.30
N GLN A 56 7.87 -10.67 -7.11
CA GLN A 56 6.77 -11.62 -7.30
C GLN A 56 6.28 -11.65 -8.77
N PRO A 57 7.15 -11.96 -9.75
CA PRO A 57 6.80 -11.85 -11.16
C PRO A 57 5.69 -12.83 -11.57
N HIS A 58 5.51 -13.91 -10.80
CA HIS A 58 4.42 -14.87 -11.00
C HIS A 58 3.02 -14.25 -10.82
N LEU A 59 2.87 -13.22 -9.97
CA LEU A 59 1.59 -12.54 -9.79
C LEU A 59 1.21 -11.69 -11.01
N LEU A 60 2.17 -11.21 -11.80
CA LEU A 60 1.89 -10.42 -13.02
C LEU A 60 1.13 -11.23 -14.07
N SER A 61 1.26 -12.56 -14.05
CA SER A 61 0.50 -13.43 -14.96
C SER A 61 -0.96 -13.61 -14.55
N VAL A 62 -1.31 -13.29 -13.30
CA VAL A 62 -2.64 -13.55 -12.72
C VAL A 62 -3.40 -12.25 -12.51
N TYR A 63 -2.70 -11.22 -12.02
CA TYR A 63 -3.27 -9.93 -11.70
C TYR A 63 -2.51 -8.82 -12.43
N PRO A 64 -3.17 -8.08 -13.34
CA PRO A 64 -2.55 -6.92 -13.95
C PRO A 64 -2.31 -5.83 -12.88
N PRO A 65 -1.16 -5.11 -12.92
CA PRO A 65 -0.84 -4.07 -11.94
C PRO A 65 -1.94 -3.01 -11.77
N ALA A 66 -2.58 -2.60 -12.87
CA ALA A 66 -3.68 -1.64 -12.86
C ALA A 66 -4.88 -2.11 -12.02
N PHE A 67 -5.20 -3.41 -12.06
CA PHE A 67 -6.27 -3.99 -11.25
C PHE A 67 -5.92 -3.97 -9.76
N LEU A 68 -4.70 -4.37 -9.41
CA LEU A 68 -4.24 -4.36 -8.02
C LEU A 68 -4.19 -2.93 -7.45
N ALA A 69 -3.74 -1.97 -8.26
CA ALA A 69 -3.76 -0.56 -7.88
C ALA A 69 -5.18 -0.11 -7.57
N ASN A 70 -6.12 -0.32 -8.50
CA ASN A 70 -7.51 0.09 -8.30
C ASN A 70 -8.15 -0.57 -7.06
N LEU A 71 -7.84 -1.83 -6.79
CA LEU A 71 -8.35 -2.56 -5.62
C LEU A 71 -7.84 -1.92 -4.32
N VAL A 72 -6.55 -1.59 -4.26
CA VAL A 72 -5.92 -0.95 -3.09
C VAL A 72 -6.41 0.48 -2.91
N GLU A 73 -6.52 1.25 -3.99
CA GLU A 73 -7.08 2.61 -3.97
C GLU A 73 -8.53 2.61 -3.48
N THR A 74 -9.36 1.69 -4.00
CA THR A 74 -10.74 1.50 -3.55
C THR A 74 -10.77 1.14 -2.07
N ARG A 75 -9.86 0.28 -1.59
CA ARG A 75 -9.79 -0.06 -0.17
C ARG A 75 -9.44 1.14 0.69
N LEU A 76 -8.47 1.95 0.28
CA LEU A 76 -8.07 3.16 0.98
C LEU A 76 -9.15 4.25 1.00
N ALA A 77 -9.97 4.32 -0.05
CA ALA A 77 -11.09 5.27 -0.15
C ALA A 77 -12.30 4.88 0.71
N LEU A 78 -12.44 3.59 1.05
CA LEU A 78 -13.50 3.12 1.93
C LEU A 78 -13.09 3.30 3.41
N PRO A 79 -13.91 3.96 4.24
CA PRO A 79 -13.71 3.94 5.68
C PRO A 79 -14.04 2.52 6.19
N GLY A 80 -13.02 1.69 6.36
CA GLY A 80 -13.24 0.30 6.76
C GLY A 80 -12.04 -0.39 7.40
N ASN A 81 -12.19 -0.68 8.69
CA ASN A 81 -11.55 -1.78 9.42
C ASN A 81 -10.02 -1.85 9.55
N SER A 82 -9.33 -0.71 9.64
CA SER A 82 -8.06 -0.68 10.37
C SER A 82 -8.30 -1.23 11.78
N ARG A 83 -7.40 -2.07 12.28
CA ARG A 83 -7.41 -2.71 13.61
C ARG A 83 -7.60 -1.75 14.81
N LEU A 84 -7.65 -0.43 14.58
CA LEU A 84 -8.02 0.64 15.52
C LEU A 84 -9.53 0.92 15.64
N GLY A 85 -10.38 0.40 14.75
CA GLY A 85 -11.83 0.63 14.77
C GLY A 85 -12.58 -0.02 15.94
N MET A 86 -11.94 -0.96 16.66
CA MET A 86 -12.55 -1.61 17.84
C MET A 86 -12.25 -0.89 19.17
N GLU A 87 -11.30 0.06 19.22
CA GLU A 87 -11.00 0.78 20.48
C GLU A 87 -11.90 2.01 20.71
N ALA A 88 -12.52 2.53 19.64
CA ALA A 88 -13.45 3.66 19.74
C ALA A 88 -14.88 3.24 20.20
N MET A 89 -15.17 1.93 20.27
CA MET A 89 -16.51 1.41 20.58
C MET A 89 -16.68 0.99 22.05
N THR A 90 -15.68 1.21 22.93
CA THR A 90 -15.75 0.86 24.37
C THR A 90 -15.70 2.08 25.28
N ARG A 91 -16.40 3.15 24.92
CA ARG A 91 -16.79 4.18 25.89
C ARG A 91 -18.26 4.55 25.70
N ALA A 92 -19.11 3.73 26.31
CA ALA A 92 -20.46 4.10 26.72
C ALA A 92 -20.43 4.49 28.20
#